data_AF-A0A1G8N9N2-F1
#
_entry.id   AF-A0A1G8N9N2-F1
#
_cell.length_a   1.000
_cell.length_b   1.000
_cell.length_c   1.000
_cell.angle_alpha   90.00
_cell.angle_beta   90.00
_cell.angle_gamma   90.00
#
_symmetry.space_group_name_H-M   'P 1'
#
loop_
_entity.id
_entity.type
_entity.pdbx_description
1 polymer ?
#
loop_
_entity_poly.entity_id
_entity_poly.type
_entity_poly.pdbx_seq_one_letter_code
_entity_poly.pdbx_strand_id
1 'polypeptide(L)'
;MVAQQDEFETIVSTTVIESLLNTLIETGGVSLCLAATGARPEPIVLMEQHQGQALVMDLSSVDYLLHHLQGGAAFYLRGQAQGKVLQTPLLQLTETRQAGGRFLCCSDYPASLEVLQRRESFRAELRMGMVVSTGLYGGDAEIEGELRDLSQDGCQLELPLAASGLLAGAASPLKLAFTFPDGTYFEVLGEARHQKTDAERHLLRVGFNFVECSAEQERQIWYFVCEIEREAARYKKEEQNERQPSPLFALPSKRPGAGELLGRRDVKRYATPMARRLVKVAAYLDTQLLSLQQGSDIDGRQLSRYADRILGLHEEDREALLFASRCLSPEPLIVRHGIAVAVHLLDFVGASMPRELRKAIVASGLIHDLGKALVPQVLFKAPHFEAKHREAISEHVQLLLDRLHNCQWLSAGIVQAVIGGVNERMDGSGYPSGLSGADLSELAKASAVVDVVEAMRRDRADRPAKTAQQIYRHLLQHPHHFDMRWVKRYIDHFKGLPIGSLAHFSSQQKGWILRLDAKGNPTEVLLAPQVEPPMRDNVGVVVQSNIAERLGRTVGEIAVST
;
A
#
# COMPACT_ATOMS: atom_id res chain seq x y z
N MET A 1 -35.68 25.38 17.90
CA MET A 1 -34.36 25.45 17.24
C MET A 1 -34.29 26.77 16.50
N VAL A 2 -33.35 27.65 16.83
CA VAL A 2 -33.07 28.85 16.03
C VAL A 2 -32.11 28.44 14.92
N ALA A 3 -32.40 28.81 13.67
CA ALA A 3 -31.46 28.58 12.58
C ALA A 3 -30.31 29.59 12.71
N GLN A 4 -29.07 29.11 12.87
CA GLN A 4 -27.91 29.94 12.61
C GLN A 4 -27.91 30.30 11.13
N GLN A 5 -27.87 31.59 10.83
CA GLN A 5 -27.60 32.06 9.47
C GLN A 5 -26.10 31.84 9.22
N ASP A 6 -25.76 31.00 8.26
CA ASP A 6 -24.40 30.85 7.75
C ASP A 6 -23.96 32.20 7.14
N GLU A 7 -23.11 32.98 7.81
CA GLU A 7 -22.58 34.24 7.26
C GLU A 7 -21.52 33.96 6.18
N PHE A 8 -21.78 34.45 4.96
CA PHE A 8 -20.84 34.40 3.84
C PHE A 8 -20.06 35.72 3.76
N GLU A 9 -18.73 35.63 3.80
CA GLU A 9 -17.81 36.73 3.51
C GLU A 9 -17.73 36.96 2.00
N THR A 10 -17.86 38.20 1.52
CA THR A 10 -17.76 38.53 0.09
C THR A 10 -16.34 38.93 -0.28
N ILE A 11 -15.64 38.10 -1.05
CA ILE A 11 -14.29 38.38 -1.56
C ILE A 11 -14.40 39.06 -2.93
N VAL A 12 -13.78 40.24 -3.07
CA VAL A 12 -13.70 41.02 -4.33
C VAL A 12 -12.28 41.15 -4.89
N SER A 13 -11.28 40.53 -4.25
CA SER A 13 -9.87 40.63 -4.66
C SER A 13 -9.53 39.66 -5.79
N THR A 14 -9.21 40.18 -6.98
CA THR A 14 -9.00 39.40 -8.21
C THR A 14 -7.98 38.26 -8.06
N THR A 15 -6.87 38.49 -7.34
CA THR A 15 -5.83 37.48 -7.10
C THR A 15 -6.26 36.39 -6.12
N VAL A 16 -7.14 36.71 -5.18
CA VAL A 16 -7.73 35.72 -4.25
C VAL A 16 -8.78 34.90 -4.98
N ILE A 17 -9.63 35.54 -5.79
CA ILE A 17 -10.62 34.90 -6.65
C ILE A 17 -9.94 33.92 -7.61
N GLU A 18 -8.87 34.35 -8.30
CA GLU A 18 -8.06 33.50 -9.20
C GLU A 18 -7.47 32.29 -8.48
N SER A 19 -6.86 32.47 -7.31
CA SER A 19 -6.26 31.39 -6.50
C SER A 19 -7.30 30.35 -6.05
N LEU A 20 -8.49 30.83 -5.66
CA LEU A 20 -9.62 29.99 -5.26
C LEU A 20 -10.21 29.20 -6.45
N LEU A 21 -10.39 29.86 -7.61
CA LEU A 21 -10.86 29.22 -8.85
C LEU A 21 -9.83 28.21 -9.39
N ASN A 22 -8.53 28.51 -9.33
CA ASN A 22 -7.45 27.55 -9.64
C ASN A 22 -7.54 26.31 -8.74
N THR A 23 -7.89 26.48 -7.46
CA THR A 23 -8.07 25.34 -6.54
C THR A 23 -9.29 24.48 -6.93
N LEU A 24 -10.36 25.08 -7.47
CA LEU A 24 -11.52 24.35 -8.00
C LEU A 24 -11.20 23.62 -9.32
N ILE A 25 -10.32 24.19 -10.16
CA ILE A 25 -9.81 23.53 -11.37
C ILE A 25 -8.86 22.38 -11.01
N GLU A 26 -7.90 22.58 -10.09
CA GLU A 26 -6.99 21.53 -9.59
C GLU A 26 -7.74 20.33 -8.99
N THR A 27 -8.94 20.55 -8.44
CA THR A 27 -9.81 19.50 -7.86
C THR A 27 -10.84 18.94 -8.84
N GLY A 28 -11.13 19.64 -9.94
CA GLY A 28 -11.90 19.13 -11.09
C GLY A 28 -13.38 18.82 -10.80
N GLY A 29 -13.97 19.34 -9.72
CA GLY A 29 -15.34 19.02 -9.33
C GLY A 29 -16.06 20.20 -8.69
N VAL A 30 -17.10 20.69 -9.37
CA VAL A 30 -17.92 21.84 -8.95
C VAL A 30 -19.40 21.48 -9.13
N SER A 31 -20.29 22.00 -8.29
CA SER A 31 -21.74 21.85 -8.47
C SER A 31 -22.32 23.08 -9.16
N LEU A 32 -23.08 22.87 -10.25
CA LEU A 32 -23.91 23.90 -10.87
C LEU A 32 -25.29 23.89 -10.23
N CYS A 33 -25.75 25.05 -9.77
CA CYS A 33 -27.08 25.27 -9.21
C CYS A 33 -27.83 26.27 -10.08
N LEU A 34 -28.98 25.88 -10.64
CA LEU A 34 -29.87 26.84 -11.31
C LEU A 34 -30.48 27.82 -10.29
N ALA A 35 -30.75 29.06 -10.70
CA ALA A 35 -31.38 30.08 -9.84
C ALA A 35 -32.85 29.78 -9.46
N ALA A 36 -33.44 28.69 -9.97
CA ALA A 36 -34.81 28.29 -9.69
C ALA A 36 -34.96 27.69 -8.27
N THR A 37 -36.00 28.10 -7.55
CA THR A 37 -36.29 27.64 -6.19
C THR A 37 -36.53 26.12 -6.15
N GLY A 38 -35.63 25.40 -5.46
CA GLY A 38 -35.70 23.94 -5.32
C GLY A 38 -34.93 23.15 -6.39
N ALA A 39 -34.17 23.80 -7.28
CA ALA A 39 -33.22 23.12 -8.16
C ALA A 39 -32.18 22.32 -7.36
N ARG A 40 -31.78 21.15 -7.89
CA ARG A 40 -30.72 20.33 -7.30
C ARG A 40 -29.34 20.83 -7.77
N PRO A 41 -28.28 20.71 -6.93
CA PRO A 41 -26.91 20.92 -7.38
C PRO A 41 -26.47 19.76 -8.26
N GLU A 42 -26.07 20.03 -9.50
CA GLU A 42 -25.66 19.02 -10.47
C GLU A 42 -24.13 19.04 -10.71
N PRO A 43 -23.45 17.88 -10.77
CA PRO A 43 -21.99 17.82 -10.80
C PRO A 43 -21.40 18.09 -12.19
N ILE A 44 -20.49 19.08 -12.26
CA ILE A 44 -19.80 19.51 -13.47
C ILE A 44 -18.28 19.62 -13.23
N VAL A 45 -17.50 19.74 -14.31
CA VAL A 45 -16.05 19.97 -14.24
C VAL A 45 -15.76 21.43 -14.64
N LEU A 46 -15.15 22.19 -13.73
CA LEU A 46 -14.53 23.47 -14.09
C LEU A 46 -13.16 23.18 -14.70
N MET A 47 -12.98 23.53 -15.97
CA MET A 47 -11.85 23.09 -16.80
C MET A 47 -10.70 24.09 -16.78
N GLU A 48 -11.01 25.36 -17.06
CA GLU A 48 -10.02 26.43 -17.20
C GLU A 48 -10.63 27.78 -16.75
N GLN A 49 -9.78 28.75 -16.46
CA GLN A 49 -10.17 30.15 -16.28
C GLN A 49 -9.30 31.06 -17.15
N HIS A 50 -9.90 32.12 -17.67
CA HIS A 50 -9.21 33.22 -18.32
C HIS A 50 -9.44 34.46 -17.44
N GLN A 51 -8.41 34.87 -16.70
CA GLN A 51 -8.51 35.85 -15.61
C GLN A 51 -9.20 37.13 -16.06
N GLY A 52 -10.31 37.49 -15.42
CA GLY A 52 -11.10 38.68 -15.75
C GLY A 52 -11.82 38.65 -17.10
N GLN A 53 -11.87 37.49 -17.77
CA GLN A 53 -12.57 37.30 -19.05
C GLN A 53 -13.65 36.23 -18.97
N ALA A 54 -13.29 34.96 -18.71
CA ALA A 54 -14.24 33.86 -18.75
C ALA A 54 -13.88 32.70 -17.80
N LEU A 55 -14.89 31.88 -17.48
CA LEU A 55 -14.74 30.53 -16.94
C LEU A 55 -15.13 29.50 -18.00
N VAL A 56 -14.35 28.43 -18.13
CA VAL A 56 -14.61 27.32 -19.06
C VAL A 56 -14.97 26.07 -18.27
N MET A 57 -16.10 25.44 -18.62
CA MET A 57 -16.63 24.27 -17.92
C MET A 57 -17.08 23.17 -18.89
N ASP A 58 -16.87 21.91 -18.51
CA ASP A 58 -17.36 20.73 -19.24
C ASP A 58 -18.71 20.33 -18.65
N LEU A 59 -19.77 20.51 -19.44
CA LEU A 59 -21.17 20.21 -19.07
C LEU A 59 -21.66 18.88 -19.66
N SER A 60 -20.76 18.03 -20.16
CA SER A 60 -21.13 16.75 -20.79
C SER A 60 -21.79 15.74 -19.84
N SER A 61 -21.66 15.93 -18.51
CA SER A 61 -22.37 15.15 -17.48
C SER A 61 -23.82 15.59 -17.28
N VAL A 62 -24.20 16.77 -17.78
CA VAL A 62 -25.47 17.47 -17.52
C VAL A 62 -26.07 18.04 -18.80
N ASP A 63 -25.88 17.34 -19.93
CA ASP A 63 -26.28 17.79 -21.27
C ASP A 63 -27.78 18.18 -21.37
N TYR A 64 -28.64 17.48 -20.63
CA TYR A 64 -30.06 17.80 -20.46
C TYR A 64 -30.35 19.20 -19.88
N LEU A 65 -29.39 19.87 -19.24
CA LEU A 65 -29.51 21.26 -18.80
C LEU A 65 -29.13 22.29 -19.87
N LEU A 66 -28.37 21.90 -20.90
CA LEU A 66 -27.81 22.84 -21.89
C LEU A 66 -28.89 23.68 -22.57
N HIS A 67 -30.03 23.08 -22.93
CA HIS A 67 -31.15 23.80 -23.55
C HIS A 67 -31.71 24.91 -22.64
N HIS A 68 -31.75 24.70 -21.32
CA HIS A 68 -32.21 25.73 -20.38
C HIS A 68 -31.15 26.82 -20.19
N LEU A 69 -29.87 26.44 -20.07
CA LEU A 69 -28.76 27.37 -19.88
C LEU A 69 -28.53 28.25 -21.12
N GLN A 70 -28.63 27.68 -22.33
CA GLN A 70 -28.63 28.41 -23.61
C GLN A 70 -29.89 29.26 -23.81
N GLY A 71 -31.00 28.90 -23.17
CA GLY A 71 -32.19 29.73 -23.03
C GLY A 71 -32.02 30.92 -22.07
N GLY A 72 -30.82 31.18 -21.56
CA GLY A 72 -30.51 32.30 -20.66
C GLY A 72 -30.77 32.04 -19.18
N ALA A 73 -31.04 30.79 -18.78
CA ALA A 73 -31.24 30.46 -17.37
C ALA A 73 -29.99 30.77 -16.53
N ALA A 74 -30.13 31.67 -15.55
CA ALA A 74 -29.05 32.00 -14.63
C ALA A 74 -28.77 30.83 -13.67
N PHE A 75 -27.48 30.65 -13.37
CA PHE A 75 -26.98 29.61 -12.47
C PHE A 75 -25.87 30.19 -11.58
N TYR A 76 -25.52 29.49 -10.52
CA TYR A 76 -24.30 29.76 -9.75
C TYR A 76 -23.50 28.48 -9.57
N LEU A 77 -22.20 28.63 -9.37
CA LEU A 77 -21.28 27.54 -9.11
C LEU A 77 -20.99 27.46 -7.61
N ARG A 78 -21.00 26.25 -7.06
CA ARG A 78 -20.67 25.98 -5.65
C ARG A 78 -19.59 24.91 -5.55
N GLY A 79 -18.57 25.18 -4.73
CA GLY A 79 -17.43 24.28 -4.57
C GLY A 79 -16.82 24.35 -3.17
N GLN A 80 -15.74 23.59 -2.95
CA GLN A 80 -14.93 23.65 -1.75
C GLN A 80 -13.46 23.84 -2.13
N ALA A 81 -12.84 24.89 -1.59
CA ALA A 81 -11.44 25.19 -1.82
C ALA A 81 -10.79 25.62 -0.51
N GLN A 82 -9.59 25.11 -0.24
CA GLN A 82 -8.75 25.55 0.89
C GLN A 82 -9.45 25.46 2.28
N GLY A 83 -10.44 24.58 2.43
CA GLY A 83 -11.24 24.41 3.66
C GLY A 83 -12.48 25.32 3.76
N LYS A 84 -12.68 26.26 2.82
CA LYS A 84 -13.85 27.14 2.77
C LYS A 84 -14.88 26.63 1.75
N VAL A 85 -16.16 26.92 1.97
CA VAL A 85 -17.21 26.72 0.97
C VAL A 85 -17.29 27.96 0.09
N LEU A 86 -17.18 27.78 -1.23
CA LEU A 86 -17.25 28.86 -2.21
C LEU A 86 -18.59 28.84 -2.95
N GLN A 87 -19.08 30.02 -3.28
CA GLN A 87 -20.25 30.26 -4.12
C GLN A 87 -19.97 31.45 -5.05
N THR A 88 -20.27 31.34 -6.35
CA THR A 88 -20.23 32.47 -7.27
C THR A 88 -21.50 33.32 -7.14
N PRO A 89 -21.49 34.60 -7.58
CA PRO A 89 -22.71 35.27 -8.00
C PRO A 89 -23.42 34.48 -9.12
N LEU A 90 -24.61 34.93 -9.50
CA LEU A 90 -25.31 34.40 -10.67
C LEU A 90 -24.52 34.70 -11.97
N LEU A 91 -24.34 33.65 -12.76
CA LEU A 91 -23.68 33.61 -14.06
C LEU A 91 -24.71 33.18 -15.13
N GLN A 92 -24.38 33.45 -16.39
CA GLN A 92 -25.08 32.94 -17.58
C GLN A 92 -24.07 32.36 -18.55
N LEU A 93 -24.51 31.48 -19.47
CA LEU A 93 -23.63 30.99 -20.53
C LEU A 93 -23.47 32.05 -21.61
N THR A 94 -22.21 32.36 -21.94
CA THR A 94 -21.82 33.29 -23.01
C THR A 94 -21.49 32.57 -24.31
N GLU A 95 -21.02 31.32 -24.23
CA GLU A 95 -20.72 30.48 -25.40
C GLU A 95 -20.94 28.99 -25.10
N THR A 96 -21.22 28.20 -26.13
CA THR A 96 -21.17 26.73 -26.07
C THR A 96 -20.48 26.19 -27.33
N ARG A 97 -19.48 25.31 -27.14
CA ARG A 97 -18.76 24.63 -28.21
C ARG A 97 -18.87 23.12 -28.03
N GLN A 98 -19.29 22.42 -29.07
CA GLN A 98 -19.28 20.95 -29.09
C GLN A 98 -18.01 20.46 -29.80
N ALA A 99 -17.19 19.67 -29.12
CA ALA A 99 -15.93 19.15 -29.67
C ALA A 99 -15.65 17.74 -29.14
N GLY A 100 -15.35 16.79 -30.05
CA GLY A 100 -14.98 15.41 -29.66
C GLY A 100 -16.03 14.65 -28.84
N GLY A 101 -17.32 15.02 -28.95
CA GLY A 101 -18.40 14.46 -28.14
C GLY A 101 -18.61 15.13 -26.77
N ARG A 102 -17.89 16.21 -26.47
CA ARG A 102 -18.06 17.01 -25.24
C ARG A 102 -18.74 18.34 -25.49
N PHE A 103 -19.41 18.87 -24.46
CA PHE A 103 -20.01 20.20 -24.43
C PHE A 103 -19.20 21.13 -23.52
N LEU A 104 -18.26 21.86 -24.12
CA LEU A 104 -17.48 22.89 -23.44
C LEU A 104 -18.23 24.22 -23.48
N CYS A 105 -18.51 24.79 -22.31
CA CYS A 105 -19.34 25.98 -22.17
C CYS A 105 -18.56 27.08 -21.46
N CYS A 106 -18.83 28.33 -21.85
CA CYS A 106 -18.19 29.51 -21.28
C CYS A 106 -19.22 30.33 -20.49
N SER A 107 -18.78 30.94 -19.39
CA SER A 107 -19.50 32.05 -18.72
C SER A 107 -18.56 33.22 -18.51
N ASP A 108 -19.09 34.39 -18.16
CA ASP A 108 -18.29 35.51 -17.68
C ASP A 108 -17.46 35.13 -16.43
N TYR A 109 -16.36 35.86 -16.21
CA TYR A 109 -15.54 35.73 -15.01
C TYR A 109 -16.19 36.44 -13.81
N PRO A 110 -16.33 35.79 -12.64
CA PRO A 110 -17.04 36.37 -11.50
C PRO A 110 -16.27 37.54 -10.87
N ALA A 111 -16.94 38.69 -10.70
CA ALA A 111 -16.37 39.89 -10.06
C ALA A 111 -16.23 39.77 -8.53
N SER A 112 -16.88 38.78 -7.92
CA SER A 112 -16.80 38.46 -6.49
C SER A 112 -17.00 36.96 -6.26
N LEU A 113 -16.65 36.48 -5.06
CA LEU A 113 -17.04 35.16 -4.55
C LEU A 113 -17.62 35.30 -3.14
N GLU A 114 -18.71 34.59 -2.87
CA GLU A 114 -19.25 34.41 -1.52
C GLU A 114 -18.56 33.21 -0.86
N VAL A 115 -18.08 33.40 0.37
CA VAL A 115 -17.17 32.47 1.04
C VAL A 115 -17.58 32.23 2.48
N LEU A 116 -17.97 30.99 2.80
CA LEU A 116 -18.44 30.61 4.13
C LEU A 116 -17.37 29.86 4.92
N GLN A 117 -17.06 30.34 6.12
CA GLN A 117 -16.09 29.78 7.07
C GLN A 117 -16.76 29.51 8.44
N ARG A 118 -17.16 28.26 8.68
CA ARG A 118 -18.13 27.86 9.73
C ARG A 118 -17.58 27.68 11.17
N ARG A 119 -16.37 28.14 11.52
CA ARG A 119 -15.73 27.77 12.80
C ARG A 119 -14.90 28.90 13.42
N GLU A 120 -15.04 29.10 14.73
CA GLU A 120 -14.24 30.06 15.52
C GLU A 120 -12.84 29.52 15.84
N SER A 121 -12.72 28.25 16.25
CA SER A 121 -11.43 27.62 16.55
C SER A 121 -10.87 26.83 15.36
N PHE A 122 -9.54 26.89 15.21
CA PHE A 122 -8.82 26.21 14.15
C PHE A 122 -8.79 24.68 14.37
N ARG A 123 -9.02 23.93 13.30
CA ARG A 123 -8.97 22.46 13.26
C ARG A 123 -7.78 22.02 12.42
N ALA A 124 -6.77 21.43 13.05
CA ALA A 124 -5.66 20.81 12.37
C ALA A 124 -6.09 19.43 11.83
N GLU A 125 -6.22 19.31 10.51
CA GLU A 125 -6.59 18.08 9.82
C GLU A 125 -5.39 17.14 9.67
N LEU A 126 -5.53 15.88 10.07
CA LEU A 126 -4.49 14.86 9.88
C LEU A 126 -4.46 14.42 8.40
N ARG A 127 -3.30 14.55 7.77
CA ARG A 127 -3.11 14.21 6.34
C ARG A 127 -2.67 12.77 6.15
N MET A 128 -2.75 12.28 4.90
CA MET A 128 -2.27 10.94 4.53
C MET A 128 -0.81 10.73 4.94
N GLY A 129 -0.57 9.92 5.97
CA GLY A 129 0.76 9.67 6.57
C GLY A 129 0.90 10.17 8.01
N MET A 130 -0.05 10.98 8.49
CA MET A 130 -0.19 11.38 9.88
C MET A 130 -1.28 10.52 10.52
N VAL A 131 -0.88 9.54 11.31
CA VAL A 131 -1.80 8.64 12.04
C VAL A 131 -1.63 8.90 13.53
N VAL A 132 -2.74 9.07 14.24
CA VAL A 132 -2.78 9.13 15.71
C VAL A 132 -3.90 8.17 16.12
N SER A 133 -3.54 7.08 16.77
CA SER A 133 -4.48 6.07 17.25
C SER A 133 -5.24 6.60 18.47
N THR A 134 -6.52 6.26 18.60
CA THR A 134 -7.35 6.75 19.70
C THR A 134 -8.14 5.63 20.35
N GLY A 135 -8.07 5.54 21.68
CA GLY A 135 -8.90 4.64 22.50
C GLY A 135 -10.11 5.38 23.06
N LEU A 136 -11.30 4.83 22.85
CA LEU A 136 -12.56 5.29 23.44
C LEU A 136 -12.99 4.31 24.54
N TYR A 137 -13.06 4.78 25.78
CA TYR A 137 -13.42 3.95 26.94
C TYR A 137 -14.79 4.36 27.49
N GLY A 138 -15.68 3.38 27.67
CA GLY A 138 -17.01 3.57 28.24
C GLY A 138 -17.50 2.31 28.96
N GLY A 139 -17.56 2.37 30.30
CA GLY A 139 -17.75 1.17 31.13
C GLY A 139 -16.57 0.22 30.99
N ASP A 140 -16.84 -1.09 30.95
CA ASP A 140 -15.82 -2.14 30.77
C ASP A 140 -15.39 -2.34 29.30
N ALA A 141 -15.78 -1.45 28.39
CA ALA A 141 -15.53 -1.57 26.96
C ALA A 141 -14.56 -0.49 26.43
N GLU A 142 -13.55 -0.96 25.70
CA GLU A 142 -12.54 -0.18 24.97
C GLU A 142 -12.76 -0.35 23.46
N ILE A 143 -12.69 0.74 22.70
CA ILE A 143 -12.81 0.73 21.24
C ILE A 143 -11.72 1.60 20.62
N GLU A 144 -10.89 0.99 19.78
CA GLU A 144 -9.88 1.70 18.99
C GLU A 144 -10.50 2.44 17.78
N GLY A 145 -9.86 3.53 17.37
CA GLY A 145 -10.16 4.30 16.17
C GLY A 145 -9.00 5.22 15.78
N GLU A 146 -9.23 6.09 14.80
CA GLU A 146 -8.23 7.05 14.32
C GLU A 146 -8.70 8.50 14.47
N LEU A 147 -7.78 9.39 14.87
CA LEU A 147 -7.98 10.83 14.82
C LEU A 147 -8.06 11.33 13.37
N ARG A 148 -8.99 12.26 13.09
CA ARG A 148 -9.18 12.89 11.77
C ARG A 148 -8.93 14.39 11.78
N ASP A 149 -9.44 15.09 12.79
CA ASP A 149 -9.07 16.48 13.08
C ASP A 149 -8.95 16.73 14.59
N LEU A 150 -8.13 17.71 14.99
CA LEU A 150 -7.96 18.17 16.36
C LEU A 150 -8.07 19.70 16.44
N SER A 151 -8.68 20.19 17.51
CA SER A 151 -8.80 21.61 17.87
C SER A 151 -8.71 21.75 19.39
N GLN A 152 -8.54 22.99 19.88
CA GLN A 152 -8.46 23.26 21.32
C GLN A 152 -9.67 22.73 22.10
N ASP A 153 -10.87 22.80 21.52
CA ASP A 153 -12.14 22.47 22.19
C ASP A 153 -12.65 21.04 21.91
N GLY A 154 -11.95 20.26 21.07
CA GLY A 154 -12.43 18.95 20.65
C GLY A 154 -11.75 18.36 19.41
N CYS A 155 -12.24 17.20 18.97
CA CYS A 155 -11.69 16.45 17.84
C CYS A 155 -12.78 15.85 16.94
N GLN A 156 -12.37 15.16 15.87
CA GLN A 156 -13.19 14.19 15.16
C GLN A 156 -12.43 12.85 15.10
N LEU A 157 -13.10 11.77 15.51
CA LEU A 157 -12.61 10.40 15.44
C LEU A 157 -13.33 9.61 14.34
N GLU A 158 -12.66 8.62 13.78
CA GLU A 158 -13.22 7.59 12.91
C GLU A 158 -13.11 6.24 13.61
N LEU A 159 -14.27 5.65 13.95
CA LEU A 159 -14.42 4.48 14.80
C LEU A 159 -15.12 3.33 14.03
N PRO A 160 -14.93 2.06 14.43
CA PRO A 160 -15.74 0.95 13.94
C PRO A 160 -17.24 1.16 14.22
N LEU A 161 -18.11 0.62 13.37
CA LEU A 161 -19.57 0.65 13.56
C LEU A 161 -20.04 0.17 14.95
N ALA A 162 -19.29 -0.74 15.59
CA ALA A 162 -19.55 -1.23 16.94
C ALA A 162 -19.60 -0.11 18.01
N ALA A 163 -18.88 1.00 17.80
CA ALA A 163 -18.89 2.16 18.69
C ALA A 163 -20.28 2.79 18.84
N SER A 164 -21.18 2.60 17.86
CA SER A 164 -22.55 3.11 17.95
C SER A 164 -23.33 2.54 19.14
N GLY A 165 -22.97 1.35 19.64
CA GLY A 165 -23.58 0.77 20.86
C GLY A 165 -23.07 1.45 22.14
N LEU A 166 -21.74 1.60 22.25
CA LEU A 166 -21.09 2.25 23.39
C LEU A 166 -21.53 3.72 23.52
N LEU A 167 -21.60 4.44 22.40
CA LEU A 167 -22.03 5.85 22.33
C LEU A 167 -23.53 6.06 22.60
N ALA A 168 -24.35 5.00 22.55
CA ALA A 168 -25.76 5.05 22.88
C ALA A 168 -26.06 4.58 24.32
N GLY A 169 -25.19 3.76 24.91
CA GLY A 169 -25.35 3.20 26.26
C GLY A 169 -24.55 3.89 27.37
N ALA A 170 -23.52 4.67 27.04
CA ALA A 170 -22.68 5.33 28.04
C ALA A 170 -23.31 6.60 28.61
N ALA A 171 -23.13 6.81 29.92
CA ALA A 171 -23.28 8.13 30.52
C ALA A 171 -22.09 9.01 30.09
N SER A 172 -22.36 10.26 29.69
CA SER A 172 -21.33 11.25 29.40
C SER A 172 -20.70 11.80 30.69
N PRO A 173 -19.42 12.19 30.67
CA PRO A 173 -18.48 12.18 29.54
C PRO A 173 -17.74 10.85 29.37
N LEU A 174 -17.24 10.61 28.14
CA LEU A 174 -16.43 9.45 27.80
C LEU A 174 -14.93 9.77 27.89
N LYS A 175 -14.10 8.77 28.23
CA LYS A 175 -12.65 8.95 28.25
C LYS A 175 -12.05 8.69 26.87
N LEU A 176 -11.27 9.65 26.39
CA LEU A 176 -10.53 9.59 25.13
C LEU A 176 -9.03 9.51 25.45
N ALA A 177 -8.35 8.51 24.91
CA ALA A 177 -6.90 8.45 24.87
C ALA A 177 -6.39 8.65 23.43
N PHE A 178 -5.23 9.28 23.27
CA PHE A 178 -4.58 9.53 21.99
C PHE A 178 -3.13 9.08 22.07
N THR A 179 -2.66 8.35 21.05
CA THR A 179 -1.30 7.84 20.94
C THR A 179 -0.67 8.34 19.64
N PHE A 180 0.33 9.21 19.76
CA PHE A 180 1.07 9.77 18.64
C PHE A 180 2.21 8.83 18.18
N PRO A 181 2.68 8.92 16.92
CA PRO A 181 3.71 8.02 16.38
C PRO A 181 5.03 7.96 17.14
N ASP A 182 5.41 9.02 17.86
CA ASP A 182 6.59 9.07 18.73
C ASP A 182 6.44 8.28 20.04
N GLY A 183 5.22 7.89 20.39
CA GLY A 183 4.86 7.27 21.67
C GLY A 183 4.34 8.27 22.71
N THR A 184 4.13 9.53 22.37
CA THR A 184 3.43 10.49 23.23
C THR A 184 1.98 10.05 23.40
N TYR A 185 1.54 9.98 24.65
CA TYR A 185 0.22 9.51 25.08
C TYR A 185 -0.50 10.62 25.84
N PHE A 186 -1.78 10.84 25.54
CA PHE A 186 -2.58 11.92 26.11
C PHE A 186 -4.01 11.47 26.43
N GLU A 187 -4.59 11.98 27.53
CA GLU A 187 -5.92 11.58 28.00
C GLU A 187 -6.79 12.80 28.30
N VAL A 188 -8.06 12.76 27.89
CA VAL A 188 -9.05 13.81 28.17
C VAL A 188 -10.45 13.22 28.24
N LEU A 189 -11.37 13.91 28.92
CA LEU A 189 -12.80 13.60 28.88
C LEU A 189 -13.46 14.32 27.71
N GLY A 190 -14.42 13.66 27.06
CA GLY A 190 -15.11 14.20 25.88
C GLY A 190 -16.56 13.77 25.75
N GLU A 191 -17.39 14.68 25.25
CA GLU A 191 -18.80 14.45 24.93
C GLU A 191 -19.01 14.36 23.42
N ALA A 192 -19.72 13.33 22.97
CA ALA A 192 -20.04 13.15 21.56
C ALA A 192 -21.13 14.15 21.11
N ARG A 193 -20.75 15.13 20.28
CA ARG A 193 -21.65 16.20 19.78
C ARG A 193 -22.38 15.83 18.49
N HIS A 194 -21.75 15.06 17.60
CA HIS A 194 -22.34 14.65 16.33
C HIS A 194 -21.78 13.31 15.86
N GLN A 195 -22.64 12.50 15.26
CA GLN A 195 -22.30 11.18 14.73
C GLN A 195 -22.74 11.09 13.26
N LYS A 196 -21.89 10.52 12.40
CA LYS A 196 -22.22 10.24 10.99
C LYS A 196 -21.73 8.85 10.61
N THR A 197 -22.66 7.97 10.27
CA THR A 197 -22.38 6.63 9.76
C THR A 197 -21.98 6.67 8.29
N ASP A 198 -20.92 5.95 7.93
CA ASP A 198 -20.56 5.58 6.56
C ASP A 198 -20.93 4.11 6.34
N ALA A 199 -22.04 3.89 5.66
CA ALA A 199 -22.59 2.56 5.42
C ALA A 199 -21.83 1.75 4.35
N GLU A 200 -21.04 2.40 3.48
CA GLU A 200 -20.21 1.71 2.49
C GLU A 200 -18.89 1.23 3.09
N ARG A 201 -18.36 1.98 4.07
CA ARG A 201 -17.07 1.67 4.73
C ARG A 201 -17.21 0.93 6.06
N HIS A 202 -18.42 0.76 6.57
CA HIS A 202 -18.71 0.20 7.90
C HIS A 202 -18.07 0.99 9.07
N LEU A 203 -17.95 2.31 8.91
CA LEU A 203 -17.29 3.21 9.87
C LEU A 203 -18.27 4.26 10.43
N LEU A 204 -17.97 4.76 11.62
CA LEU A 204 -18.71 5.79 12.32
C LEU A 204 -17.78 6.98 12.58
N ARG A 205 -18.08 8.15 12.03
CA ARG A 205 -17.38 9.40 12.35
C ARG A 205 -18.08 10.11 13.50
N VAL A 206 -17.32 10.48 14.53
CA VAL A 206 -17.84 11.07 15.76
C VAL A 206 -17.04 12.31 16.11
N GLY A 207 -17.72 13.45 16.22
CA GLY A 207 -17.13 14.68 16.74
C GLY A 207 -17.30 14.74 18.25
N PHE A 208 -16.19 14.87 18.96
CA PHE A 208 -16.18 15.06 20.42
C PHE A 208 -15.85 16.51 20.76
N ASN A 209 -16.45 17.00 21.84
CA ASN A 209 -16.10 18.25 22.53
C ASN A 209 -15.40 17.87 23.83
N PHE A 210 -14.24 18.44 24.12
CA PHE A 210 -13.54 18.15 25.37
C PHE A 210 -14.24 18.81 26.56
N VAL A 211 -14.15 18.19 27.74
CA VAL A 211 -14.72 18.68 29.00
C VAL A 211 -13.75 18.43 30.15
N GLU A 212 -13.91 19.20 31.23
CA GLU A 212 -13.10 19.09 32.46
C GLU A 212 -11.57 19.18 32.24
N CYS A 213 -11.15 19.83 31.15
CA CYS A 213 -9.74 20.05 30.84
C CYS A 213 -9.05 20.89 31.92
N SER A 214 -7.94 20.39 32.44
CA SER A 214 -7.00 21.22 33.20
C SER A 214 -6.24 22.17 32.28
N ALA A 215 -5.79 23.30 32.82
CA ALA A 215 -4.93 24.25 32.10
C ALA A 215 -3.57 23.64 31.65
N GLU A 216 -3.22 22.42 32.08
CA GLU A 216 -2.09 21.68 31.49
C GLU A 216 -2.51 20.88 30.25
N GLN A 217 -3.65 20.17 30.30
CA GLN A 217 -4.22 19.49 29.14
C GLN A 217 -4.55 20.47 28.01
N GLU A 218 -5.10 21.65 28.29
CA GLU A 218 -5.34 22.70 27.28
C GLU A 218 -4.06 23.10 26.53
N ARG A 219 -2.94 23.26 27.26
CA ARG A 219 -1.63 23.59 26.69
C ARG A 219 -1.05 22.43 25.87
N GLN A 220 -1.29 21.18 26.30
CA GLN A 220 -0.90 19.98 25.54
C GLN A 220 -1.71 19.84 24.24
N ILE A 221 -3.04 20.02 24.29
CA ILE A 221 -3.91 20.02 23.10
C ILE A 221 -3.48 21.12 22.12
N TRP A 222 -3.21 22.34 22.59
CA TRP A 222 -2.71 23.42 21.75
C TRP A 222 -1.37 23.08 21.07
N TYR A 223 -0.44 22.50 21.81
CA TYR A 223 0.83 22.00 21.26
C TYR A 223 0.59 20.95 20.16
N PHE A 224 -0.30 19.98 20.38
CA PHE A 224 -0.65 18.98 19.38
C PHE A 224 -1.29 19.58 18.13
N VAL A 225 -2.19 20.57 18.27
CA VAL A 225 -2.82 21.29 17.14
C VAL A 225 -1.76 21.99 16.29
N CYS A 226 -0.84 22.74 16.91
CA CYS A 226 0.27 23.41 16.21
C CYS A 226 1.21 22.42 15.50
N GLU A 227 1.48 21.26 16.10
CA GLU A 227 2.37 20.25 15.54
C GLU A 227 1.73 19.45 14.40
N ILE A 228 0.43 19.13 14.50
CA ILE A 228 -0.37 18.59 13.40
C ILE A 228 -0.39 19.60 12.25
N GLU A 229 -0.61 20.90 12.52
CA GLU A 229 -0.57 21.93 11.47
C GLU A 229 0.83 22.01 10.81
N ARG A 230 1.89 22.03 11.61
CA ARG A 230 3.29 22.12 11.14
C ARG A 230 3.65 20.96 10.22
N GLU A 231 3.28 19.74 10.59
CA GLU A 231 3.53 18.55 9.78
C GLU A 231 2.61 18.51 8.54
N ALA A 232 1.32 18.86 8.69
CA ALA A 232 0.37 18.94 7.57
C ALA A 232 0.78 19.98 6.52
N ALA A 233 1.41 21.09 6.94
CA ALA A 233 1.94 22.12 6.05
C ALA A 233 3.09 21.61 5.18
N ARG A 234 3.91 20.64 5.65
CA ARG A 234 4.99 20.04 4.86
C ARG A 234 4.50 19.24 3.64
N TYR A 235 3.19 18.97 3.56
CA TYR A 235 2.52 18.31 2.42
C TYR A 235 1.84 19.29 1.43
N LYS A 236 2.13 20.61 1.47
CA LYS A 236 1.54 21.63 0.58
C LYS A 236 2.59 22.32 -0.33
N LYS A 237 2.62 21.89 -1.61
CA LYS A 237 3.39 22.45 -2.74
C LYS A 237 4.94 22.43 -2.59
N GLU A 238 5.63 22.84 -3.65
CA GLU A 238 6.95 22.31 -4.05
C GLU A 238 8.19 23.06 -3.50
N GLU A 239 8.02 23.92 -2.50
CA GLU A 239 9.12 24.69 -1.89
C GLU A 239 9.93 23.84 -0.90
N GLN A 240 10.95 23.15 -1.43
CA GLN A 240 11.94 22.42 -0.65
C GLN A 240 12.90 23.40 0.07
N ASN A 241 12.78 23.52 1.41
CA ASN A 241 13.90 23.22 2.34
C ASN A 241 13.65 23.47 3.85
N GLU A 242 12.87 24.47 4.25
CA GLU A 242 13.14 25.12 5.57
C GLU A 242 12.36 24.64 6.81
N ARG A 243 11.41 23.69 6.71
CA ARG A 243 10.62 23.23 7.88
C ARG A 243 11.06 21.86 8.40
N GLN A 244 11.63 21.85 9.61
CA GLN A 244 11.94 20.63 10.38
C GLN A 244 10.68 19.76 10.58
N PRO A 245 10.82 18.43 10.72
CA PRO A 245 9.70 17.52 11.02
C PRO A 245 9.11 17.77 12.41
N SER A 246 7.85 17.40 12.61
CA SER A 246 7.27 17.32 13.94
C SER A 246 7.89 16.18 14.77
N PRO A 247 8.27 16.39 16.05
CA PRO A 247 8.69 15.29 16.92
C PRO A 247 7.55 14.31 17.20
N LEU A 248 6.29 14.75 17.30
CA LEU A 248 5.12 13.85 17.51
C LEU A 248 4.96 12.83 16.37
N PHE A 249 5.31 13.24 15.15
CA PHE A 249 5.28 12.40 13.96
C PHE A 249 6.66 11.82 13.61
N ALA A 250 7.66 11.98 14.49
CA ALA A 250 8.96 11.32 14.36
C ALA A 250 8.92 9.95 15.03
N LEU A 251 9.15 8.89 14.24
CA LEU A 251 9.22 7.52 14.76
C LEU A 251 10.27 7.41 15.88
N PRO A 252 9.96 6.76 17.02
CA PRO A 252 10.82 6.77 18.20
C PRO A 252 12.16 6.11 17.90
N SER A 253 13.23 6.69 18.46
CA SER A 253 14.62 6.40 18.11
C SER A 253 15.09 5.00 18.56
N LYS A 254 14.73 3.99 17.74
CA LYS A 254 15.17 2.59 17.78
C LYS A 254 14.96 1.85 19.11
N ARG A 255 13.82 1.17 19.22
CA ARG A 255 13.80 -0.22 19.74
C ARG A 255 13.82 -1.20 18.55
N PRO A 256 14.73 -2.18 18.48
CA PRO A 256 14.90 -3.05 17.30
C PRO A 256 13.85 -4.18 17.22
N GLY A 257 12.59 -3.82 17.04
CA GLY A 257 11.49 -4.77 16.77
C GLY A 257 10.12 -4.31 17.25
N ALA A 258 9.48 -3.44 16.47
CA ALA A 258 8.03 -3.27 16.38
C ALA A 258 7.68 -3.09 14.89
N GLY A 259 6.46 -3.43 14.47
CA GLY A 259 6.10 -3.52 13.05
C GLY A 259 6.03 -2.17 12.32
N GLU A 260 6.35 -2.17 11.02
CA GLU A 260 6.19 -1.01 10.14
C GLU A 260 4.72 -0.87 9.71
N LEU A 261 4.01 0.16 10.18
CA LEU A 261 2.63 0.42 9.77
C LEU A 261 2.55 1.30 8.51
N LEU A 262 2.53 0.63 7.35
CA LEU A 262 1.79 1.03 6.13
C LEU A 262 1.83 2.51 5.70
N GLY A 263 3.01 3.13 5.69
CA GLY A 263 3.24 4.34 4.89
C GLY A 263 2.94 4.10 3.40
N ARG A 264 2.35 5.08 2.70
CA ARG A 264 2.08 4.98 1.25
C ARG A 264 3.37 4.69 0.48
N ARG A 265 3.52 3.44 0.04
CA ARG A 265 4.74 2.96 -0.63
C ARG A 265 5.07 3.81 -1.85
N ASP A 266 6.28 4.38 -1.84
CA ASP A 266 6.74 5.24 -2.92
C ASP A 266 7.07 4.42 -4.16
N VAL A 267 6.05 4.23 -4.99
CA VAL A 267 6.12 3.50 -6.26
C VAL A 267 7.20 4.07 -7.19
N LYS A 268 7.66 5.32 -7.01
CA LYS A 268 8.72 5.90 -7.85
C LYS A 268 10.11 5.34 -7.56
N ARG A 269 10.35 4.62 -6.44
CA ARG A 269 11.68 4.07 -6.04
C ARG A 269 12.05 2.73 -6.66
N TYR A 270 11.06 1.92 -7.03
CA TYR A 270 11.28 0.58 -7.58
C TYR A 270 11.90 0.66 -8.98
N ALA A 271 12.98 -0.09 -9.23
CA ALA A 271 13.78 0.03 -10.44
C ALA A 271 12.95 -0.11 -11.74
N THR A 272 12.17 -1.19 -11.89
CA THR A 272 11.47 -1.50 -13.14
C THR A 272 9.96 -1.19 -13.11
N PRO A 273 9.32 -0.95 -14.28
CA PRO A 273 7.85 -0.89 -14.37
C PRO A 273 7.16 -2.16 -13.86
N MET A 274 7.79 -3.32 -14.04
CA MET A 274 7.26 -4.60 -13.56
C MET A 274 7.29 -4.69 -12.03
N ALA A 275 8.39 -4.26 -11.38
CA ALA A 275 8.47 -4.15 -9.92
C ALA A 275 7.39 -3.18 -9.37
N ARG A 276 7.19 -2.03 -10.03
CA ARG A 276 6.09 -1.09 -9.72
C ARG A 276 4.69 -1.72 -9.79
N ARG A 277 4.50 -2.78 -10.58
CA ARG A 277 3.23 -3.54 -10.66
C ARG A 277 3.09 -4.60 -9.56
N LEU A 278 4.19 -5.10 -9.00
CA LEU A 278 4.22 -6.03 -7.85
C LEU A 278 3.94 -5.34 -6.50
N VAL A 279 4.24 -4.04 -6.35
CA VAL A 279 3.97 -3.27 -5.10
C VAL A 279 2.53 -3.45 -4.60
N LYS A 280 1.54 -3.59 -5.49
CA LYS A 280 0.14 -3.86 -5.08
C LYS A 280 -0.08 -5.26 -4.49
N VAL A 281 0.64 -6.27 -4.98
CA VAL A 281 0.64 -7.63 -4.40
C VAL A 281 1.31 -7.60 -3.03
N ALA A 282 2.46 -6.94 -2.94
CA ALA A 282 3.21 -6.79 -1.70
C ALA A 282 2.42 -5.99 -0.64
N ALA A 283 1.62 -4.99 -1.06
CA ALA A 283 0.79 -4.21 -0.16
C ALA A 283 -0.35 -5.05 0.41
N TYR A 284 -0.96 -5.89 -0.42
CA TYR A 284 -1.94 -6.87 0.02
C TYR A 284 -1.35 -7.85 1.04
N LEU A 285 -0.22 -8.51 0.75
CA LEU A 285 0.38 -9.49 1.68
C LEU A 285 0.77 -8.88 3.04
N ASP A 286 1.21 -7.63 3.04
CA ASP A 286 1.52 -6.86 4.25
C ASP A 286 0.27 -6.49 5.06
N THR A 287 -0.82 -6.12 4.39
CA THR A 287 -2.14 -6.01 5.05
C THR A 287 -2.59 -7.36 5.62
N GLN A 288 -2.41 -8.47 4.90
CA GLN A 288 -2.73 -9.81 5.43
C GLN A 288 -1.86 -10.21 6.62
N LEU A 289 -0.60 -9.79 6.66
CA LEU A 289 0.30 -10.01 7.80
C LEU A 289 -0.30 -9.43 9.09
N LEU A 290 -0.79 -8.19 9.00
CA LEU A 290 -1.44 -7.48 10.10
C LEU A 290 -2.81 -8.09 10.44
N SER A 291 -3.63 -8.41 9.45
CA SER A 291 -4.93 -9.05 9.66
C SER A 291 -4.81 -10.42 10.36
N LEU A 292 -3.81 -11.23 9.98
CA LEU A 292 -3.50 -12.49 10.66
C LEU A 292 -3.13 -12.25 12.12
N GLN A 293 -2.27 -11.27 12.41
CA GLN A 293 -1.88 -10.91 13.78
C GLN A 293 -3.04 -10.39 14.62
N GLN A 294 -4.04 -9.75 13.99
CA GLN A 294 -5.33 -9.38 14.59
C GLN A 294 -6.32 -10.55 14.70
N GLY A 295 -5.90 -11.78 14.41
CA GLY A 295 -6.73 -12.98 14.51
C GLY A 295 -7.80 -13.12 13.42
N SER A 296 -7.65 -12.42 12.30
CA SER A 296 -8.50 -12.55 11.10
C SER A 296 -7.94 -13.56 10.09
N ASP A 297 -8.82 -14.03 9.20
CA ASP A 297 -8.50 -14.98 8.14
C ASP A 297 -8.02 -14.29 6.85
N ILE A 298 -7.38 -15.05 5.95
CA ILE A 298 -6.96 -14.55 4.64
C ILE A 298 -8.16 -14.18 3.77
N ASP A 299 -8.16 -12.98 3.19
CA ASP A 299 -9.13 -12.55 2.17
C ASP A 299 -8.87 -13.34 0.86
N GLY A 300 -9.58 -14.47 0.75
CA GLY A 300 -9.52 -15.33 -0.42
C GLY A 300 -9.97 -14.67 -1.72
N ARG A 301 -10.75 -13.58 -1.69
CA ARG A 301 -11.19 -12.85 -2.88
C ARG A 301 -10.05 -11.99 -3.42
N GLN A 302 -9.36 -11.24 -2.56
CA GLN A 302 -8.19 -10.46 -2.96
C GLN A 302 -7.01 -11.38 -3.32
N LEU A 303 -6.81 -12.49 -2.58
CA LEU A 303 -5.82 -13.51 -2.93
C LEU A 303 -6.02 -14.01 -4.37
N SER A 304 -7.26 -14.34 -4.74
CA SER A 304 -7.61 -14.80 -6.08
C SER A 304 -7.24 -13.77 -7.16
N ARG A 305 -7.53 -12.48 -6.90
CA ARG A 305 -7.22 -11.35 -7.81
C ARG A 305 -5.71 -11.09 -7.92
N TYR A 306 -4.96 -11.22 -6.84
CA TYR A 306 -3.50 -11.01 -6.86
C TYR A 306 -2.73 -12.20 -7.42
N ALA A 307 -3.25 -13.43 -7.28
CA ALA A 307 -2.76 -14.59 -8.02
C ALA A 307 -3.00 -14.42 -9.53
N ASP A 308 -4.23 -14.06 -9.95
CA ASP A 308 -4.54 -13.76 -11.36
C ASP A 308 -3.66 -12.64 -11.92
N ARG A 309 -3.36 -11.62 -11.11
CA ARG A 309 -2.42 -10.54 -11.48
C ARG A 309 -1.03 -11.12 -11.78
N ILE A 310 -0.47 -11.97 -10.91
CA ILE A 310 0.87 -12.56 -11.15
C ILE A 310 0.88 -13.48 -12.39
N LEU A 311 -0.20 -14.25 -12.63
CA LEU A 311 -0.32 -15.02 -13.87
C LEU A 311 -0.29 -14.10 -15.10
N GLY A 312 -1.04 -13.00 -15.08
CA GLY A 312 -1.01 -12.00 -16.15
C GLY A 312 0.38 -11.37 -16.35
N LEU A 313 1.08 -10.99 -15.28
CA LEU A 313 2.44 -10.44 -15.38
C LEU A 313 3.46 -11.45 -15.96
N HIS A 314 3.26 -12.75 -15.71
CA HIS A 314 4.11 -13.84 -16.24
C HIS A 314 3.83 -14.11 -17.72
N GLU A 315 2.54 -14.09 -18.09
CA GLU A 315 2.06 -14.25 -19.46
C GLU A 315 2.36 -13.00 -20.33
N GLU A 316 2.57 -11.82 -19.72
CA GLU A 316 3.08 -10.60 -20.37
C GLU A 316 4.61 -10.60 -20.59
N ASP A 317 5.43 -10.77 -19.53
CA ASP A 317 6.89 -10.86 -19.65
C ASP A 317 7.49 -11.64 -18.46
N ARG A 318 7.62 -12.96 -18.66
CA ARG A 318 8.27 -13.92 -17.77
C ARG A 318 9.58 -13.39 -17.16
N GLU A 319 10.49 -12.89 -17.98
CA GLU A 319 11.85 -12.57 -17.52
C GLU A 319 11.85 -11.26 -16.72
N ALA A 320 11.10 -10.26 -17.17
CA ALA A 320 10.92 -9.03 -16.41
C ALA A 320 10.21 -9.28 -15.08
N LEU A 321 9.30 -10.27 -14.98
CA LEU A 321 8.67 -10.67 -13.71
C LEU A 321 9.66 -11.37 -12.78
N LEU A 322 10.46 -12.32 -13.28
CA LEU A 322 11.52 -12.97 -12.51
C LEU A 322 12.50 -11.93 -11.95
N PHE A 323 12.97 -10.99 -12.77
CA PHE A 323 13.84 -9.91 -12.30
C PHE A 323 13.13 -8.97 -11.31
N ALA A 324 11.88 -8.60 -11.56
CA ALA A 324 11.10 -7.73 -10.66
C ALA A 324 10.93 -8.31 -9.25
N SER A 325 10.95 -9.64 -9.09
CA SER A 325 10.95 -10.30 -7.77
C SER A 325 12.24 -10.09 -6.95
N ARG A 326 13.27 -9.43 -7.51
CA ARG A 326 14.49 -8.97 -6.81
C ARG A 326 14.45 -7.48 -6.44
N CYS A 327 13.59 -6.70 -7.09
CA CYS A 327 13.49 -5.24 -6.93
C CYS A 327 12.60 -4.80 -5.76
N LEU A 328 12.38 -5.66 -4.76
CA LEU A 328 11.41 -5.46 -3.68
C LEU A 328 12.07 -5.24 -2.31
N SER A 329 13.32 -4.75 -2.29
CA SER A 329 14.08 -4.55 -1.05
C SER A 329 13.49 -3.59 0.00
N PRO A 330 12.56 -2.65 -0.32
CA PRO A 330 11.85 -1.88 0.71
C PRO A 330 10.75 -2.67 1.44
N GLU A 331 10.35 -3.83 0.92
CA GLU A 331 9.21 -4.58 1.44
C GLU A 331 9.61 -5.50 2.61
N PRO A 332 8.69 -5.92 3.50
CA PRO A 332 9.01 -6.89 4.55
C PRO A 332 9.59 -8.19 3.99
N LEU A 333 10.57 -8.78 4.66
CA LEU A 333 11.33 -9.95 4.14
C LEU A 333 10.43 -11.17 3.87
N ILE A 334 9.37 -11.34 4.65
CA ILE A 334 8.34 -12.37 4.49
C ILE A 334 7.48 -12.16 3.23
N VAL A 335 7.15 -10.89 2.92
CA VAL A 335 6.40 -10.47 1.73
C VAL A 335 7.25 -10.66 0.46
N ARG A 336 8.54 -10.30 0.52
CA ARG A 336 9.51 -10.62 -0.56
C ARG A 336 9.57 -12.12 -0.82
N HIS A 337 9.73 -12.92 0.23
CA HIS A 337 9.85 -14.38 0.14
C HIS A 337 8.59 -15.03 -0.46
N GLY A 338 7.39 -14.63 -0.04
CA GLY A 338 6.13 -15.10 -0.63
C GLY A 338 6.01 -14.79 -2.13
N ILE A 339 6.31 -13.55 -2.54
CA ILE A 339 6.29 -13.17 -3.97
C ILE A 339 7.37 -13.91 -4.77
N ALA A 340 8.58 -14.02 -4.21
CA ALA A 340 9.70 -14.74 -4.81
C ALA A 340 9.35 -16.21 -5.09
N VAL A 341 8.86 -16.93 -4.08
CA VAL A 341 8.44 -18.34 -4.18
C VAL A 341 7.26 -18.50 -5.14
N ALA A 342 6.24 -17.63 -5.08
CA ALA A 342 5.09 -17.69 -5.99
C ALA A 342 5.48 -17.52 -7.46
N VAL A 343 6.36 -16.55 -7.77
CA VAL A 343 6.83 -16.28 -9.14
C VAL A 343 7.71 -17.44 -9.64
N HIS A 344 8.65 -17.93 -8.84
CA HIS A 344 9.52 -19.03 -9.26
C HIS A 344 8.76 -20.37 -9.36
N LEU A 345 7.76 -20.63 -8.51
CA LEU A 345 6.91 -21.81 -8.64
C LEU A 345 6.06 -21.78 -9.91
N LEU A 346 5.40 -20.65 -10.21
CA LEU A 346 4.63 -20.47 -11.44
C LEU A 346 5.47 -20.79 -12.68
N ASP A 347 6.68 -20.23 -12.72
CA ASP A 347 7.60 -20.42 -13.83
C ASP A 347 8.10 -21.87 -13.95
N PHE A 348 8.37 -22.51 -12.81
CA PHE A 348 8.97 -23.83 -12.74
C PHE A 348 8.00 -24.99 -13.02
N VAL A 349 6.72 -24.86 -12.64
CA VAL A 349 5.70 -25.87 -13.01
C VAL A 349 5.35 -25.82 -14.49
N GLY A 350 5.42 -24.63 -15.10
CA GLY A 350 5.32 -24.41 -16.55
C GLY A 350 3.90 -24.31 -17.09
N ALA A 351 3.78 -23.75 -18.30
CA ALA A 351 2.50 -23.40 -18.93
C ALA A 351 1.61 -24.60 -19.33
N SER A 352 2.13 -25.83 -19.33
CA SER A 352 1.35 -27.04 -19.60
C SER A 352 0.38 -27.41 -18.47
N MET A 353 0.54 -26.83 -17.28
CA MET A 353 -0.40 -27.01 -16.18
C MET A 353 -1.65 -26.13 -16.36
N PRO A 354 -2.87 -26.68 -16.16
CA PRO A 354 -4.12 -25.91 -16.22
C PRO A 354 -4.08 -24.62 -15.39
N ARG A 355 -4.64 -23.54 -15.95
CA ARG A 355 -4.50 -22.18 -15.42
C ARG A 355 -4.94 -22.06 -13.96
N GLU A 356 -6.04 -22.69 -13.57
CA GLU A 356 -6.54 -22.60 -12.20
C GLU A 356 -5.67 -23.38 -11.19
N LEU A 357 -4.95 -24.42 -11.62
CA LEU A 357 -3.93 -25.07 -10.79
C LEU A 357 -2.69 -24.16 -10.66
N ARG A 358 -2.24 -23.52 -11.75
CA ARG A 358 -1.18 -22.49 -11.71
C ARG A 358 -1.56 -21.33 -10.77
N LYS A 359 -2.82 -20.87 -10.82
CA LYS A 359 -3.37 -19.82 -9.96
C LYS A 359 -3.40 -20.22 -8.48
N ALA A 360 -3.85 -21.44 -8.17
CA ALA A 360 -3.83 -21.97 -6.80
C ALA A 360 -2.39 -22.12 -6.27
N ILE A 361 -1.44 -22.56 -7.10
CA ILE A 361 -0.01 -22.64 -6.74
C ILE A 361 0.57 -21.26 -6.42
N VAL A 362 0.27 -20.24 -7.25
CA VAL A 362 0.67 -18.85 -6.99
C VAL A 362 0.05 -18.32 -5.71
N ALA A 363 -1.26 -18.53 -5.50
CA ALA A 363 -1.94 -18.10 -4.28
C ALA A 363 -1.36 -18.76 -3.02
N SER A 364 -1.14 -20.08 -3.03
CA SER A 364 -0.50 -20.79 -1.92
C SER A 364 0.96 -20.33 -1.73
N GLY A 365 1.72 -20.17 -2.80
CA GLY A 365 3.11 -19.67 -2.75
C GLY A 365 3.23 -18.23 -2.23
N LEU A 366 2.24 -17.38 -2.52
CA LEU A 366 2.20 -16.01 -1.99
C LEU A 366 2.04 -15.98 -0.46
N ILE A 367 1.28 -16.92 0.11
CA ILE A 367 0.91 -16.90 1.53
C ILE A 367 1.64 -17.91 2.40
N HIS A 368 2.32 -18.94 1.83
CA HIS A 368 2.83 -20.12 2.56
C HIS A 368 3.58 -19.80 3.87
N ASP A 369 4.36 -18.73 3.86
CA ASP A 369 5.19 -18.33 5.00
C ASP A 369 4.47 -17.39 5.98
N LEU A 370 3.33 -16.79 5.64
CA LEU A 370 2.69 -15.70 6.42
C LEU A 370 2.31 -16.10 7.85
N GLY A 371 2.04 -17.38 8.11
CA GLY A 371 1.85 -17.90 9.47
C GLY A 371 3.04 -17.64 10.39
N LYS A 372 4.24 -17.37 9.85
CA LYS A 372 5.42 -16.95 10.64
C LYS A 372 5.24 -15.59 11.33
N ALA A 373 4.18 -14.83 11.02
CA ALA A 373 3.77 -13.65 11.78
C ALA A 373 3.09 -13.98 13.12
N LEU A 374 2.57 -15.21 13.27
CA LEU A 374 1.80 -15.69 14.42
C LEU A 374 2.67 -16.37 15.48
N VAL A 375 3.88 -16.81 15.12
CA VAL A 375 4.85 -17.40 16.06
C VAL A 375 5.76 -16.33 16.69
N PRO A 376 6.38 -16.57 17.86
CA PRO A 376 7.20 -15.56 18.55
C PRO A 376 8.41 -15.07 17.73
N GLN A 377 8.41 -13.77 17.39
CA GLN A 377 9.41 -13.16 16.50
C GLN A 377 10.87 -13.19 17.02
N VAL A 378 11.08 -13.53 18.29
CA VAL A 378 12.41 -13.78 18.87
C VAL A 378 13.10 -14.99 18.23
N LEU A 379 12.34 -15.99 17.76
CA LEU A 379 12.88 -17.22 17.18
C LEU A 379 13.67 -16.96 15.88
N PHE A 380 13.29 -15.94 15.11
CA PHE A 380 14.00 -15.52 13.89
C PHE A 380 15.23 -14.63 14.16
N LYS A 381 15.47 -14.23 15.42
CA LYS A 381 16.65 -13.45 15.85
C LYS A 381 17.68 -14.31 16.59
N ALA A 382 17.42 -15.60 16.80
CA ALA A 382 18.33 -16.50 17.49
C ALA A 382 19.60 -16.79 16.65
N PRO A 383 20.81 -16.66 17.20
CA PRO A 383 22.05 -16.98 16.47
C PRO A 383 22.27 -18.49 16.30
N HIS A 384 21.55 -19.33 17.05
CA HIS A 384 21.63 -20.78 16.98
C HIS A 384 20.22 -21.40 16.95
N PHE A 385 19.99 -22.32 16.01
CA PHE A 385 18.68 -22.89 15.73
C PHE A 385 18.50 -24.26 16.39
N GLU A 386 18.25 -24.24 17.70
CA GLU A 386 17.97 -25.43 18.53
C GLU A 386 16.68 -26.17 18.11
N ALA A 387 16.54 -27.44 18.53
CA ALA A 387 15.35 -28.25 18.24
C ALA A 387 14.04 -27.57 18.69
N LYS A 388 14.00 -27.00 19.90
CA LYS A 388 12.86 -26.22 20.42
C LYS A 388 12.47 -25.02 19.54
N HIS A 389 13.43 -24.41 18.85
CA HIS A 389 13.16 -23.32 17.91
C HIS A 389 12.56 -23.84 16.59
N ARG A 390 12.89 -25.08 16.19
CA ARG A 390 12.28 -25.74 15.03
C ARG A 390 10.84 -26.16 15.30
N GLU A 391 10.58 -26.71 16.49
CA GLU A 391 9.25 -27.09 16.97
C GLU A 391 8.30 -25.87 17.00
N ALA A 392 8.66 -24.82 17.74
CA ALA A 392 7.84 -23.60 17.82
C ALA A 392 7.71 -22.82 16.49
N ILE A 393 8.65 -22.98 15.54
CA ILE A 393 8.47 -22.45 14.18
C ILE A 393 7.59 -23.37 13.33
N SER A 394 7.52 -24.68 13.59
CA SER A 394 6.70 -25.60 12.78
C SER A 394 5.20 -25.31 12.88
N GLU A 395 4.75 -24.80 14.03
CA GLU A 395 3.39 -24.34 14.30
C GLU A 395 2.86 -23.36 13.25
N HIS A 396 3.74 -22.56 12.62
CA HIS A 396 3.37 -21.55 11.62
C HIS A 396 2.58 -22.12 10.44
N VAL A 397 2.77 -23.41 10.12
CA VAL A 397 2.08 -24.07 9.02
C VAL A 397 0.61 -24.30 9.39
N GLN A 398 0.34 -24.89 10.56
CA GLN A 398 -1.03 -25.13 11.01
C GLN A 398 -1.76 -23.82 11.31
N LEU A 399 -1.08 -22.89 12.00
CA LEU A 399 -1.61 -21.54 12.29
C LEU A 399 -1.97 -20.74 11.04
N LEU A 400 -1.41 -21.06 9.86
CA LEU A 400 -1.83 -20.50 8.58
C LEU A 400 -2.97 -21.29 7.94
N LEU A 401 -2.94 -22.63 7.97
CA LEU A 401 -4.00 -23.49 7.43
C LEU A 401 -5.35 -23.19 8.10
N ASP A 402 -5.35 -22.97 9.41
CA ASP A 402 -6.51 -22.58 10.23
C ASP A 402 -7.05 -21.17 9.90
N ARG A 403 -6.43 -20.45 8.94
CA ARG A 403 -6.80 -19.10 8.48
C ARG A 403 -7.24 -19.05 7.02
N LEU A 404 -7.51 -20.21 6.42
CA LEU A 404 -7.90 -20.36 5.01
C LEU A 404 -9.42 -20.60 4.81
N HIS A 405 -10.27 -20.42 5.81
CA HIS A 405 -11.72 -20.69 5.70
C HIS A 405 -12.41 -19.92 4.56
N ASN A 406 -11.91 -18.71 4.24
CA ASN A 406 -12.38 -17.86 3.15
C ASN A 406 -11.74 -18.18 1.78
N CYS A 407 -10.82 -19.15 1.72
CA CYS A 407 -10.04 -19.51 0.53
C CYS A 407 -10.50 -20.81 -0.14
N GLN A 408 -11.79 -21.17 -0.01
CA GLN A 408 -12.40 -22.44 -0.47
C GLN A 408 -12.23 -22.76 -1.96
N TRP A 409 -11.81 -21.77 -2.78
CA TRP A 409 -11.49 -21.96 -4.19
C TRP A 409 -10.10 -22.57 -4.43
N LEU A 410 -9.23 -22.61 -3.41
CA LEU A 410 -7.94 -23.29 -3.48
C LEU A 410 -8.12 -24.81 -3.44
N SER A 411 -7.45 -25.52 -4.35
CA SER A 411 -7.39 -26.99 -4.28
C SER A 411 -6.66 -27.43 -3.02
N ALA A 412 -7.31 -28.22 -2.17
CA ALA A 412 -6.72 -28.75 -0.93
C ALA A 412 -5.41 -29.52 -1.18
N GLY A 413 -5.29 -30.23 -2.31
CA GLY A 413 -4.04 -30.92 -2.69
C GLY A 413 -2.89 -29.97 -3.04
N ILE A 414 -3.20 -28.75 -3.52
CA ILE A 414 -2.19 -27.70 -3.77
C ILE A 414 -1.83 -26.99 -2.47
N VAL A 415 -2.81 -26.69 -1.62
CA VAL A 415 -2.56 -26.14 -0.27
C VAL A 415 -1.67 -27.08 0.54
N GLN A 416 -1.98 -28.38 0.57
CA GLN A 416 -1.17 -29.37 1.27
C GLN A 416 0.23 -29.54 0.66
N ALA A 417 0.39 -29.35 -0.65
CA ALA A 417 1.71 -29.46 -1.29
C ALA A 417 2.59 -28.21 -1.09
N VAL A 418 2.01 -27.01 -1.19
CA VAL A 418 2.75 -25.73 -1.25
C VAL A 418 2.83 -25.03 0.11
N ILE A 419 1.88 -25.27 1.01
CA ILE A 419 1.89 -24.74 2.39
C ILE A 419 2.27 -25.85 3.38
N GLY A 420 1.57 -26.98 3.34
CA GLY A 420 1.88 -28.14 4.19
C GLY A 420 3.26 -28.74 3.90
N GLY A 421 3.53 -29.05 2.63
CA GLY A 421 4.67 -29.89 2.21
C GLY A 421 5.96 -29.15 1.84
N VAL A 422 6.00 -27.82 1.83
CA VAL A 422 7.19 -27.05 1.40
C VAL A 422 8.37 -27.16 2.37
N ASN A 423 8.07 -27.32 3.67
CA ASN A 423 9.04 -27.51 4.73
C ASN A 423 9.45 -28.99 4.94
N GLU A 424 8.79 -29.92 4.26
CA GLU A 424 9.07 -31.36 4.35
C GLU A 424 10.33 -31.78 3.59
N ARG A 425 10.92 -32.92 3.95
CA ARG A 425 12.21 -33.40 3.43
C ARG A 425 12.15 -34.88 3.10
N MET A 426 12.87 -35.33 2.07
CA MET A 426 12.75 -36.70 1.53
C MET A 426 13.07 -37.82 2.53
N ASP A 427 13.77 -37.51 3.62
CA ASP A 427 14.14 -38.39 4.73
C ASP A 427 13.23 -38.26 5.98
N GLY A 428 12.15 -37.46 5.91
CA GLY A 428 11.24 -37.22 7.03
C GLY A 428 11.77 -36.24 8.09
N SER A 429 12.94 -35.62 7.88
CA SER A 429 13.51 -34.61 8.81
C SER A 429 12.81 -33.23 8.78
N GLY A 430 11.77 -33.11 7.96
CA GLY A 430 10.98 -31.89 7.77
C GLY A 430 9.82 -31.75 8.75
N TYR A 431 8.89 -30.86 8.42
CA TYR A 431 7.73 -30.53 9.25
C TYR A 431 6.60 -29.94 8.36
N PRO A 432 5.32 -29.95 8.78
CA PRO A 432 4.81 -30.28 10.12
C PRO A 432 4.49 -31.77 10.35
N SER A 433 4.46 -32.60 9.31
CA SER A 433 4.03 -34.00 9.36
C SER A 433 5.17 -35.02 9.29
N GLY A 434 6.40 -34.59 8.92
CA GLY A 434 7.57 -35.47 8.87
C GLY A 434 7.51 -36.48 7.73
N LEU A 435 6.92 -36.09 6.60
CA LEU A 435 6.58 -36.98 5.48
C LEU A 435 7.83 -37.45 4.73
N SER A 436 7.88 -38.73 4.39
CA SER A 436 9.00 -39.30 3.63
C SER A 436 8.86 -39.05 2.13
N GLY A 437 9.93 -39.29 1.36
CA GLY A 437 9.95 -39.10 -0.09
C GLY A 437 8.94 -39.93 -0.90
N ALA A 438 8.31 -40.96 -0.32
CA ALA A 438 7.21 -41.70 -0.91
C ALA A 438 5.84 -40.99 -0.72
N ASP A 439 5.64 -40.39 0.44
CA ASP A 439 4.39 -39.72 0.84
C ASP A 439 4.30 -38.29 0.27
N LEU A 440 5.46 -37.69 -0.04
CA LEU A 440 5.54 -36.36 -0.62
C LEU A 440 5.08 -36.32 -2.08
N SER A 441 4.08 -35.49 -2.36
CA SER A 441 3.63 -35.21 -3.72
C SER A 441 4.74 -34.57 -4.56
N GLU A 442 4.70 -34.77 -5.88
CA GLU A 442 5.67 -34.19 -6.81
C GLU A 442 5.65 -32.64 -6.80
N LEU A 443 4.52 -32.03 -6.45
CA LEU A 443 4.42 -30.58 -6.23
C LEU A 443 5.10 -30.16 -4.92
N ALA A 444 4.96 -30.91 -3.82
CA ALA A 444 5.67 -30.62 -2.57
C ALA A 444 7.20 -30.72 -2.76
N LYS A 445 7.66 -31.77 -3.46
CA LYS A 445 9.08 -31.93 -3.87
C LYS A 445 9.59 -30.75 -4.69
N ALA A 446 8.78 -30.22 -5.61
CA ALA A 446 9.12 -29.02 -6.37
C ALA A 446 9.17 -27.77 -5.47
N SER A 447 8.15 -27.56 -4.62
CA SER A 447 8.07 -26.42 -3.69
C SER A 447 9.22 -26.38 -2.71
N ALA A 448 9.59 -27.51 -2.11
CA ALA A 448 10.74 -27.59 -1.20
C ALA A 448 12.08 -27.17 -1.84
N VAL A 449 12.25 -27.40 -3.15
CA VAL A 449 13.42 -26.93 -3.90
C VAL A 449 13.34 -25.42 -4.16
N VAL A 450 12.18 -24.89 -4.58
CA VAL A 450 12.01 -23.44 -4.83
C VAL A 450 12.19 -22.62 -3.55
N ASP A 451 11.53 -22.99 -2.45
CA ASP A 451 11.66 -22.31 -1.16
C ASP A 451 13.11 -22.24 -0.69
N VAL A 452 13.83 -23.37 -0.70
CA VAL A 452 15.21 -23.41 -0.23
C VAL A 452 16.13 -22.58 -1.11
N VAL A 453 15.92 -22.52 -2.42
CA VAL A 453 16.70 -21.62 -3.30
C VAL A 453 16.47 -20.16 -2.90
N GLU A 454 15.22 -19.72 -2.82
CA GLU A 454 14.89 -18.32 -2.56
C GLU A 454 15.23 -17.91 -1.10
N ALA A 455 15.05 -18.82 -0.15
CA ALA A 455 15.49 -18.67 1.24
C ALA A 455 17.02 -18.53 1.37
N MET A 456 17.81 -19.16 0.49
CA MET A 456 19.27 -19.09 0.52
C MET A 456 19.87 -17.90 -0.26
N ARG A 457 19.09 -17.24 -1.13
CA ARG A 457 19.47 -15.97 -1.77
C ARG A 457 19.49 -14.78 -0.81
N ARG A 458 18.76 -14.87 0.31
CA ARG A 458 18.70 -13.82 1.35
C ARG A 458 19.59 -14.10 2.55
N ASP A 459 20.04 -13.03 3.20
CA ASP A 459 20.71 -13.05 4.49
C ASP A 459 19.77 -13.57 5.59
N ARG A 460 20.37 -14.08 6.66
CA ARG A 460 19.72 -14.45 7.93
C ARG A 460 20.67 -14.13 9.09
N ALA A 461 20.16 -14.10 10.32
CA ALA A 461 20.98 -13.86 11.52
C ALA A 461 22.13 -14.87 11.70
N ASP A 462 21.97 -16.10 11.18
CA ASP A 462 22.94 -17.20 11.25
C ASP A 462 23.89 -17.29 10.03
N ARG A 463 23.56 -16.65 8.89
CA ARG A 463 24.36 -16.76 7.66
C ARG A 463 24.11 -15.67 6.61
N PRO A 464 25.11 -15.33 5.78
CA PRO A 464 24.90 -14.52 4.60
C PRO A 464 24.11 -15.23 3.50
N ALA A 465 23.64 -14.43 2.55
CA ALA A 465 23.17 -14.80 1.22
C ALA A 465 24.18 -15.64 0.44
N LYS A 466 23.70 -16.39 -0.55
CA LYS A 466 24.50 -17.30 -1.38
C LYS A 466 24.23 -17.11 -2.86
N THR A 467 25.27 -17.36 -3.67
CA THR A 467 25.15 -17.38 -5.13
C THR A 467 24.35 -18.59 -5.60
N ALA A 468 23.72 -18.53 -6.77
CA ALA A 468 22.99 -19.66 -7.36
C ALA A 468 23.87 -20.93 -7.41
N GLN A 469 25.15 -20.79 -7.78
CA GLN A 469 26.09 -21.92 -7.79
C GLN A 469 26.37 -22.53 -6.39
N GLN A 470 26.43 -21.71 -5.34
CA GLN A 470 26.58 -22.20 -3.97
C GLN A 470 25.30 -22.93 -3.50
N ILE A 471 24.13 -22.43 -3.88
CA ILE A 471 22.82 -23.02 -3.59
C ILE A 471 22.67 -24.36 -4.32
N TYR A 472 22.96 -24.42 -5.62
CA TYR A 472 22.91 -25.65 -6.40
C TYR A 472 23.88 -26.71 -5.87
N ARG A 473 25.08 -26.30 -5.44
CA ARG A 473 26.02 -27.21 -4.75
C ARG A 473 25.45 -27.74 -3.45
N HIS A 474 24.81 -26.90 -2.63
CA HIS A 474 24.15 -27.34 -1.40
C HIS A 474 23.04 -28.36 -1.69
N LEU A 475 22.12 -28.07 -2.61
CA LEU A 475 21.04 -28.99 -2.98
C LEU A 475 21.58 -30.35 -3.44
N LEU A 476 22.56 -30.36 -4.34
CA LEU A 476 23.20 -31.58 -4.85
C LEU A 476 23.99 -32.36 -3.80
N GLN A 477 24.42 -31.70 -2.71
CA GLN A 477 25.10 -32.34 -1.58
C GLN A 477 24.15 -32.94 -0.53
N HIS A 478 22.84 -32.65 -0.60
CA HIS A 478 21.83 -33.17 0.34
C HIS A 478 20.72 -33.99 -0.38
N PRO A 479 21.07 -35.11 -1.05
CA PRO A 479 20.11 -35.96 -1.75
C PRO A 479 19.12 -36.71 -0.84
N HIS A 480 19.36 -36.70 0.47
CA HIS A 480 18.43 -37.18 1.51
C HIS A 480 17.37 -36.12 1.88
N HIS A 481 17.64 -34.83 1.68
CA HIS A 481 16.66 -33.77 1.93
C HIS A 481 15.76 -33.48 0.72
N PHE A 482 16.29 -33.57 -0.51
CA PHE A 482 15.63 -33.08 -1.73
C PHE A 482 15.57 -34.11 -2.86
N ASP A 483 14.48 -34.12 -3.63
CA ASP A 483 14.36 -34.99 -4.80
C ASP A 483 15.33 -34.54 -5.92
N MET A 484 16.29 -35.41 -6.25
CA MET A 484 17.32 -35.12 -7.24
C MET A 484 16.81 -34.96 -8.68
N ARG A 485 15.59 -35.42 -9.00
CA ARG A 485 14.94 -35.15 -10.29
C ARG A 485 14.51 -33.68 -10.35
N TRP A 486 13.88 -33.20 -9.28
CA TRP A 486 13.42 -31.81 -9.16
C TRP A 486 14.57 -30.82 -9.02
N VAL A 487 15.63 -31.14 -8.25
CA VAL A 487 16.85 -30.31 -8.18
C VAL A 487 17.52 -30.18 -9.56
N LYS A 488 17.68 -31.29 -10.30
CA LYS A 488 18.25 -31.24 -11.66
C LYS A 488 17.38 -30.44 -12.63
N ARG A 489 16.05 -30.62 -12.58
CA ARG A 489 15.09 -29.84 -13.37
C ARG A 489 15.18 -28.34 -13.04
N TYR A 490 15.35 -27.96 -11.77
CA TYR A 490 15.51 -26.55 -11.37
C TYR A 490 16.77 -25.94 -11.96
N ILE A 491 17.90 -26.64 -11.85
CA ILE A 491 19.20 -26.18 -12.36
C ILE A 491 19.18 -26.03 -13.89
N ASP A 492 18.52 -26.93 -14.62
CA ASP A 492 18.38 -26.79 -16.06
C ASP A 492 17.36 -25.71 -16.47
N HIS A 493 16.25 -25.56 -15.74
CA HIS A 493 15.22 -24.55 -16.04
C HIS A 493 15.72 -23.12 -15.83
N PHE A 494 16.40 -22.86 -14.71
CA PHE A 494 16.89 -21.53 -14.34
C PHE A 494 18.35 -21.26 -14.76
N LYS A 495 19.06 -22.27 -15.26
CA LYS A 495 20.47 -22.25 -15.70
C LYS A 495 21.46 -21.84 -14.58
N GLY A 496 22.76 -21.90 -14.91
CA GLY A 496 23.86 -21.69 -13.96
C GLY A 496 24.08 -20.23 -13.49
N LEU A 497 23.43 -19.27 -14.13
CA LEU A 497 23.42 -17.84 -13.81
C LEU A 497 22.02 -17.29 -14.12
N PRO A 498 21.05 -17.45 -13.21
CA PRO A 498 19.66 -17.10 -13.47
C PRO A 498 19.41 -15.59 -13.64
N ILE A 499 18.25 -15.26 -14.21
CA ILE A 499 17.69 -13.91 -14.21
C ILE A 499 17.60 -13.41 -12.76
N GLY A 500 18.06 -12.18 -12.52
CA GLY A 500 18.15 -11.63 -11.16
C GLY A 500 19.38 -12.07 -10.36
N SER A 501 20.37 -12.74 -10.95
CA SER A 501 21.72 -12.82 -10.38
C SER A 501 22.52 -11.55 -10.72
N LEU A 502 23.34 -11.08 -9.77
CA LEU A 502 24.33 -10.02 -10.00
C LEU A 502 25.63 -10.62 -10.55
N ALA A 503 25.92 -10.41 -11.83
CA ALA A 503 27.11 -10.91 -12.50
C ALA A 503 28.28 -9.92 -12.40
N HIS A 504 29.50 -10.46 -12.29
CA HIS A 504 30.76 -9.73 -12.45
C HIS A 504 31.41 -10.15 -13.78
N PHE A 505 31.78 -9.18 -14.61
CA PHE A 505 32.32 -9.39 -15.96
C PHE A 505 33.80 -9.05 -16.04
N SER A 506 34.51 -9.54 -17.05
CA SER A 506 35.95 -9.34 -17.18
C SER A 506 36.37 -7.87 -17.41
N SER A 507 35.45 -6.98 -17.80
CA SER A 507 35.66 -5.52 -17.81
C SER A 507 35.71 -4.86 -16.42
N GLN A 508 35.68 -5.64 -15.33
CA GLN A 508 35.46 -5.20 -13.93
C GLN A 508 34.08 -4.59 -13.65
N GLN A 509 33.21 -4.49 -14.67
CA GLN A 509 31.84 -4.03 -14.49
C GLN A 509 30.97 -5.14 -13.88
N LYS A 510 29.92 -4.70 -13.18
CA LYS A 510 28.91 -5.57 -12.57
C LYS A 510 27.55 -5.25 -13.17
N GLY A 511 26.66 -6.22 -13.22
CA GLY A 511 25.30 -5.99 -13.70
C GLY A 511 24.35 -7.14 -13.42
N TRP A 512 23.09 -6.79 -13.20
CA TRP A 512 21.99 -7.73 -13.00
C TRP A 512 21.58 -8.35 -14.33
N ILE A 513 21.46 -9.67 -14.36
CA ILE A 513 20.96 -10.39 -15.54
C ILE A 513 19.46 -10.14 -15.67
N LEU A 514 19.04 -9.49 -16.76
CA LEU A 514 17.63 -9.26 -17.08
C LEU A 514 17.04 -10.38 -17.95
N ARG A 515 17.80 -10.85 -18.94
CA ARG A 515 17.38 -11.86 -19.92
C ARG A 515 18.49 -12.84 -20.28
N LEU A 516 18.09 -14.04 -20.71
CA LEU A 516 18.98 -15.12 -21.12
C LEU A 516 18.67 -15.63 -22.54
N ASP A 517 19.68 -16.15 -23.25
CA ASP A 517 19.46 -17.00 -24.41
C ASP A 517 19.07 -18.44 -24.00
N ALA A 518 18.68 -19.27 -24.97
CA ALA A 518 18.30 -20.67 -24.71
C ALA A 518 19.43 -21.56 -24.13
N LYS A 519 20.69 -21.09 -24.15
CA LYS A 519 21.86 -21.77 -23.58
C LYS A 519 22.18 -21.27 -22.16
N GLY A 520 21.56 -20.17 -21.70
CA GLY A 520 21.82 -19.53 -20.42
C GLY A 520 22.90 -18.43 -20.46
N ASN A 521 23.20 -17.87 -21.63
CA ASN A 521 24.06 -16.68 -21.76
C ASN A 521 23.24 -15.38 -21.58
N PRO A 522 23.74 -14.35 -20.87
CA PRO A 522 23.08 -13.05 -20.80
C PRO A 522 22.89 -12.38 -22.16
N THR A 523 21.67 -11.90 -22.42
CA THR A 523 21.29 -11.13 -23.61
C THR A 523 20.95 -9.67 -23.29
N GLU A 524 20.45 -9.42 -22.07
CA GLU A 524 20.24 -8.09 -21.49
C GLU A 524 20.78 -8.02 -20.06
N VAL A 525 21.53 -6.96 -19.74
CA VAL A 525 22.18 -6.75 -18.44
C VAL A 525 21.96 -5.32 -17.96
N LEU A 526 21.44 -5.13 -16.75
CA LEU A 526 21.32 -3.81 -16.11
C LEU A 526 22.57 -3.53 -15.27
N LEU A 527 23.39 -2.55 -15.67
CA LEU A 527 24.64 -2.25 -14.96
C LEU A 527 24.39 -1.82 -13.51
N ALA A 528 25.27 -2.27 -12.61
CA ALA A 528 25.19 -2.05 -11.18
C ALA A 528 26.50 -1.41 -10.67
N PRO A 529 26.54 -0.10 -10.37
CA PRO A 529 27.74 0.53 -9.78
C PRO A 529 28.06 0.00 -8.38
N GLN A 530 27.04 -0.38 -7.61
CA GLN A 530 27.14 -0.87 -6.23
C GLN A 530 26.68 -2.33 -6.10
N VAL A 531 26.99 -2.95 -4.96
CA VAL A 531 26.64 -4.35 -4.65
C VAL A 531 25.44 -4.34 -3.70
N GLU A 532 24.30 -3.89 -4.22
CA GLU A 532 23.08 -3.63 -3.47
C GLU A 532 21.84 -4.08 -4.27
N PRO A 533 20.72 -4.41 -3.61
CA PRO A 533 19.47 -4.77 -4.28
C PRO A 533 19.02 -3.72 -5.31
N PRO A 534 18.47 -4.13 -6.47
CA PRO A 534 18.21 -3.23 -7.61
C PRO A 534 17.04 -2.27 -7.36
N MET A 535 17.39 -1.03 -7.05
CA MET A 535 16.51 0.12 -6.82
C MET A 535 16.76 1.20 -7.87
N ARG A 536 15.81 2.12 -8.10
CA ARG A 536 15.88 3.07 -9.21
C ARG A 536 17.08 4.04 -9.13
N ASP A 537 17.55 4.30 -7.93
CA ASP A 537 18.64 5.19 -7.58
C ASP A 537 20.03 4.52 -7.61
N ASN A 538 20.12 3.19 -7.49
CA ASN A 538 21.40 2.46 -7.51
C ASN A 538 21.64 1.59 -8.78
N VAL A 539 20.77 1.67 -9.80
CA VAL A 539 20.94 0.99 -11.09
C VAL A 539 21.37 1.94 -12.22
N GLY A 540 22.21 1.43 -13.14
CA GLY A 540 22.75 2.17 -14.28
C GLY A 540 22.03 1.89 -15.60
N VAL A 541 22.80 1.95 -16.70
CA VAL A 541 22.30 1.75 -18.07
C VAL A 541 22.06 0.27 -18.36
N VAL A 542 21.02 -0.04 -19.14
CA VAL A 542 20.80 -1.39 -19.70
C VAL A 542 21.70 -1.61 -20.91
N VAL A 543 22.46 -2.70 -20.87
CA VAL A 543 23.25 -3.21 -21.99
C VAL A 543 22.43 -4.31 -22.66
N GLN A 544 21.96 -4.03 -23.87
CA GLN A 544 21.31 -4.99 -24.75
C GLN A 544 22.28 -5.40 -25.87
N SER A 545 22.26 -6.68 -26.25
CA SER A 545 23.08 -7.29 -27.31
C SER A 545 24.60 -7.21 -27.09
N ASN A 546 25.32 -8.11 -27.74
CA ASN A 546 26.80 -8.17 -27.76
C ASN A 546 27.44 -8.05 -26.35
N ILE A 547 26.81 -8.65 -25.33
CA ILE A 547 27.26 -8.57 -23.92
C ILE A 547 28.73 -9.00 -23.78
N ALA A 548 29.11 -10.07 -24.49
CA ALA A 548 30.47 -10.61 -24.51
C ALA A 548 31.52 -9.67 -25.16
N GLU A 549 31.11 -8.73 -26.01
CA GLU A 549 32.00 -7.70 -26.57
C GLU A 549 32.07 -6.47 -25.66
N ARG A 550 30.92 -6.07 -25.11
CA ARG A 550 30.78 -4.83 -24.33
C ARG A 550 31.26 -4.94 -22.88
N LEU A 551 31.03 -6.07 -22.23
CA LEU A 551 31.42 -6.36 -20.84
C LEU A 551 32.51 -7.45 -20.75
N GLY A 552 32.73 -8.20 -21.82
CA GLY A 552 33.55 -9.40 -21.80
C GLY A 552 32.80 -10.62 -21.22
N ARG A 553 33.55 -11.66 -20.84
CA ARG A 553 32.96 -12.88 -20.27
C ARG A 553 32.52 -12.66 -18.82
N THR A 554 31.46 -13.34 -18.40
CA THR A 554 31.13 -13.48 -16.97
C THR A 554 32.26 -14.19 -16.25
N VAL A 555 32.75 -13.60 -15.17
CA VAL A 555 33.79 -14.16 -14.28
C VAL A 555 33.15 -14.89 -13.10
N GLY A 556 31.99 -14.42 -12.63
CA GLY A 556 31.23 -15.08 -11.57
C GLY A 556 29.96 -14.31 -11.19
N GLU A 557 29.28 -14.83 -10.16
CA GLU A 557 28.12 -14.22 -9.52
C GLU A 557 28.53 -13.63 -8.16
N ILE A 558 27.98 -12.47 -7.81
CA ILE A 558 28.11 -11.86 -6.49
C ILE A 558 26.81 -12.09 -5.71
N ALA A 559 26.90 -12.61 -4.49
CA ALA A 559 25.73 -12.79 -3.64
C ALA A 559 25.23 -11.42 -3.11
N VAL A 560 23.93 -11.19 -3.19
CA VAL A 560 23.25 -9.98 -2.68
C VAL A 560 21.91 -10.42 -2.10
N SER A 561 21.65 -10.08 -0.84
CA SER A 561 20.35 -10.34 -0.20
C SER A 561 19.29 -9.38 -0.74
N THR A 562 18.35 -9.92 -1.52
CA THR A 562 17.28 -9.17 -2.19
C THR A 562 15.94 -9.32 -1.46
#